data_AF-A0A7Y5XUV5-F1
#
_entry.id   AF-A0A7Y5XUV5-F1
#
_cell.length_a   1.000
_cell.length_b   1.000
_cell.length_c   1.000
_cell.angle_alpha   90.00
_cell.angle_beta   90.00
_cell.angle_gamma   90.00
#
_symmetry.space_group_name_H-M   'P 1'
#
loop_
_entity.id
_entity.type
_entity.pdbx_description
1 polymer ?
#
loop_
_entity_poly.entity_id
_entity_poly.type
_entity_poly.pdbx_seq_one_letter_code
_entity_poly.pdbx_strand_id
1 'polypeptide(L)'
;MATIVELGGVRPTVGEDVWLAPTAVLIGDVHVGDRASIWFGAVLRGDASRITVGARCSIQDNCVIHCADGLPTEIGEDVVVGHGS
;
A
#
# COMPACT_ATOMS: atom_id res chain seq x y z
N MET A 1 5.02 -14.86 2.13
CA MET A 1 4.74 -13.96 0.99
C MET A 1 3.65 -13.01 1.45
N ALA A 2 3.74 -11.72 1.13
CA ALA A 2 2.71 -10.75 1.52
C ALA A 2 1.30 -11.21 1.07
N THR A 3 0.29 -10.80 1.81
CA THR A 3 -1.11 -11.13 1.51
C THR A 3 -1.66 -10.11 0.53
N ILE A 4 -1.90 -10.54 -0.72
CA ILE A 4 -2.51 -9.71 -1.77
C ILE A 4 -3.94 -10.20 -2.00
N VAL A 5 -4.92 -9.34 -1.77
CA VAL A 5 -6.35 -9.69 -1.86
C VAL A 5 -7.01 -8.88 -2.97
N GLU A 6 -7.57 -9.58 -3.95
CA GLU A 6 -8.48 -9.00 -4.93
C GLU A 6 -9.86 -8.80 -4.29
N LEU A 7 -10.45 -7.62 -4.51
CA LEU A 7 -11.75 -7.25 -3.97
C LEU A 7 -12.57 -6.58 -5.07
N GLY A 8 -13.81 -7.06 -5.29
CA GLY A 8 -14.70 -6.46 -6.29
C GLY A 8 -14.16 -6.49 -7.73
N GLY A 9 -13.28 -7.44 -8.05
CA GLY A 9 -12.61 -7.52 -9.36
C GLY A 9 -11.40 -6.59 -9.51
N VAL A 10 -10.99 -5.91 -8.43
CA VAL A 10 -9.83 -5.01 -8.41
C VAL A 10 -8.73 -5.61 -7.54
N ARG A 11 -7.54 -5.75 -8.11
CA ARG A 11 -6.37 -6.39 -7.48
C ARG A 11 -5.24 -5.36 -7.30
N PRO A 12 -4.50 -5.40 -6.18
CA PRO A 12 -3.35 -4.54 -6.00
C PRO A 12 -2.32 -4.66 -7.13
N THR A 13 -1.79 -3.52 -7.56
CA THR A 13 -0.72 -3.43 -8.56
C THR A 13 0.59 -3.04 -7.89
N VAL A 14 1.66 -3.75 -8.22
CA VAL A 14 2.99 -3.59 -7.62
C VAL A 14 3.98 -3.32 -8.74
N GLY A 15 4.74 -2.24 -8.61
CA GLY A 15 5.80 -1.84 -9.54
C GLY A 15 7.05 -2.72 -9.47
N GLU A 16 8.12 -2.26 -10.12
CA GLU A 16 9.40 -2.94 -10.19
C GLU A 16 10.21 -2.77 -8.89
N ASP A 17 10.98 -3.79 -8.52
CA ASP A 17 11.89 -3.77 -7.35
C ASP A 17 11.23 -3.36 -6.02
N VAL A 18 9.93 -3.62 -5.85
CA VAL A 18 9.21 -3.35 -4.60
C VAL A 18 9.52 -4.42 -3.55
N TRP A 19 9.82 -3.98 -2.34
CA TRP A 19 9.90 -4.87 -1.17
C TRP A 19 8.53 -4.98 -0.50
N LEU A 20 8.01 -6.20 -0.37
CA LEU A 20 6.81 -6.51 0.41
C LEU A 20 7.16 -7.48 1.54
N ALA A 21 7.06 -7.01 2.79
CA ALA A 21 7.28 -7.86 3.94
C ALA A 21 6.27 -9.03 3.96
N PRO A 22 6.66 -10.23 4.44
CA PRO A 22 5.78 -11.40 4.45
C PRO A 22 4.43 -11.23 5.16
N THR A 23 4.31 -10.27 6.07
CA THR A 23 3.10 -9.99 6.85
C THR A 23 2.35 -8.73 6.40
N ALA A 24 2.83 -8.03 5.38
CA ALA A 24 2.10 -6.91 4.80
C ALA A 24 0.81 -7.40 4.11
N VAL A 25 -0.24 -6.59 4.19
CA VAL A 25 -1.56 -6.90 3.61
C VAL A 25 -1.99 -5.76 2.68
N LEU A 26 -2.20 -6.07 1.41
CA LEU A 26 -2.71 -5.13 0.40
C LEU A 26 -4.04 -5.67 -0.16
N ILE A 27 -5.07 -4.83 -0.17
CA ILE A 27 -6.45 -5.23 -0.51
C ILE A 27 -7.06 -4.20 -1.47
N GLY A 28 -7.64 -4.67 -2.58
CA GLY A 28 -8.42 -3.81 -3.49
C GLY A 28 -7.59 -2.88 -4.37
N ASP A 29 -8.05 -1.65 -4.57
CA ASP A 29 -7.43 -0.64 -5.46
C ASP A 29 -6.20 0.01 -4.81
N VAL A 30 -5.14 -0.77 -4.66
CA VAL A 30 -3.85 -0.33 -4.13
C VAL A 30 -2.80 -0.34 -5.25
N HIS A 31 -2.16 0.80 -5.47
CA HIS A 31 -1.08 0.96 -6.43
C HIS A 31 0.22 1.30 -5.70
N VAL A 32 1.24 0.44 -5.86
CA VAL A 32 2.58 0.65 -5.27
C VAL A 32 3.59 0.91 -6.38
N GLY A 33 4.21 2.08 -6.34
CA GLY A 33 5.24 2.50 -7.31
C GLY A 33 6.58 1.81 -7.10
N ASP A 34 7.46 1.96 -8.09
CA ASP A 34 8.74 1.25 -8.16
C ASP A 34 9.64 1.54 -6.96
N ARG A 35 10.40 0.53 -6.53
CA ARG A 35 11.39 0.62 -5.44
C ARG A 35 10.80 1.07 -4.10
N ALA A 36 9.48 1.03 -3.94
CA ALA A 36 8.84 1.24 -2.64
C ALA A 36 9.05 0.03 -1.72
N SER A 37 8.83 0.23 -0.42
CA SER A 37 8.94 -0.81 0.59
C SER A 37 7.74 -0.77 1.54
N ILE A 38 7.06 -1.90 1.68
CA ILE A 38 5.92 -2.08 2.59
C ILE A 38 6.33 -3.08 3.67
N TRP A 39 6.42 -2.61 4.90
CA TRP A 39 7.07 -3.31 6.00
C TRP A 39 6.09 -4.14 6.85
N PHE A 40 6.61 -4.82 7.88
CA PHE A 40 5.88 -5.88 8.57
C PHE A 40 4.59 -5.35 9.22
N GLY A 41 3.50 -6.08 9.03
CA GLY A 41 2.20 -5.75 9.62
C GLY A 41 1.51 -4.52 9.04
N ALA A 42 2.09 -3.85 8.04
CA ALA A 42 1.42 -2.76 7.34
C ALA A 42 0.17 -3.27 6.60
N VAL A 43 -0.92 -2.51 6.68
CA VAL A 43 -2.20 -2.81 6.03
C VAL A 43 -2.61 -1.65 5.13
N LEU A 44 -2.70 -1.90 3.83
CA LEU A 44 -3.20 -0.96 2.82
C LEU A 44 -4.52 -1.53 2.29
N ARG A 45 -5.64 -0.89 2.63
CA ARG A 45 -6.97 -1.36 2.25
C ARG A 45 -7.70 -0.31 1.40
N GLY A 46 -7.61 -0.49 0.09
CA GLY A 46 -8.25 0.35 -0.92
C GLY A 46 -9.60 -0.22 -1.35
N ASP A 47 -10.53 -0.36 -0.41
CA ASP A 47 -11.87 -0.92 -0.66
C ASP A 47 -12.96 0.15 -0.84
N ALA A 48 -12.77 1.36 -0.31
CA ALA A 48 -13.66 2.50 -0.51
C ALA A 48 -13.23 3.42 -1.66
N SER A 49 -11.93 3.49 -1.96
CA SER A 49 -11.33 4.31 -3.01
C SER A 49 -9.88 3.82 -3.27
N ARG A 50 -9.19 4.52 -4.17
CA ARG A 50 -7.80 4.21 -4.50
C ARG A 50 -6.84 4.60 -3.37
N ILE A 51 -5.84 3.75 -3.15
CA ILE A 51 -4.61 4.09 -2.44
C ILE A 51 -3.45 4.09 -3.45
N THR A 52 -2.71 5.19 -3.53
CA THR A 52 -1.49 5.30 -4.32
C THR A 52 -0.29 5.50 -3.40
N VAL A 53 0.70 4.62 -3.51
CA VAL A 53 2.03 4.75 -2.91
C VAL A 53 3.02 5.07 -4.02
N GLY A 54 3.62 6.26 -3.96
CA GLY A 54 4.62 6.71 -4.93
C GLY A 54 5.89 5.85 -4.95
N ALA A 55 6.72 6.06 -5.97
CA ALA A 55 8.00 5.39 -6.08
C ALA A 55 8.94 5.74 -4.91
N ARG A 56 9.79 4.79 -4.53
CA ARG A 56 10.83 4.94 -3.49
C ARG A 56 10.28 5.30 -2.10
N CYS A 57 9.00 5.05 -1.85
CA CYS A 57 8.41 5.25 -0.54
C CYS A 57 8.74 4.13 0.45
N SER A 58 8.67 4.45 1.74
CA SER A 58 8.77 3.48 2.83
C SER A 58 7.54 3.55 3.72
N ILE A 59 6.66 2.55 3.62
CA ILE A 59 5.50 2.37 4.50
C ILE A 59 5.89 1.41 5.60
N GLN A 60 6.28 1.98 6.75
CA GLN A 60 6.94 1.22 7.82
C GLN A 60 5.98 0.31 8.59
N ASP A 61 6.52 -0.38 9.58
CA ASP A 61 5.86 -1.46 10.29
C ASP A 61 4.54 -1.00 10.92
N ASN A 62 3.51 -1.84 10.79
CA ASN A 62 2.18 -1.64 11.36
C ASN A 62 1.46 -0.34 10.94
N CYS A 63 1.86 0.32 9.84
CA CYS A 63 1.05 1.40 9.28
C CYS A 63 -0.32 0.90 8.82
N VAL A 64 -1.36 1.71 8.97
CA VAL A 64 -2.70 1.44 8.43
C VAL A 64 -3.10 2.55 7.48
N ILE A 65 -3.17 2.23 6.19
CA ILE A 65 -3.59 3.17 5.15
C ILE A 65 -4.97 2.75 4.65
N HIS A 66 -5.90 3.69 4.74
CA HIS A 66 -7.29 3.53 4.32
C HIS A 66 -7.77 4.83 3.67
N CYS A 67 -8.81 4.73 2.86
CA CYS A 67 -9.40 5.85 2.14
C CYS A 67 -10.91 5.92 2.42
N ALA A 68 -11.54 7.06 2.12
CA ALA A 68 -12.99 7.19 2.20
C ALA A 68 -13.59 7.21 0.78
N ASP A 69 -14.89 6.95 0.67
CA ASP A 69 -15.57 6.95 -0.64
C ASP A 69 -15.42 8.31 -1.35
N GLY A 70 -15.00 8.28 -2.61
CA GLY A 70 -14.67 9.47 -3.40
C GLY A 70 -13.44 10.26 -2.95
N LEU A 71 -12.69 9.79 -1.93
CA LEU A 71 -11.56 10.49 -1.33
C LEU A 71 -10.33 9.55 -1.29
N PRO A 72 -9.54 9.51 -2.37
CA PRO A 72 -8.38 8.63 -2.45
C PRO A 72 -7.28 9.05 -1.48
N THR A 73 -6.41 8.11 -1.11
CA THR A 73 -5.18 8.39 -0.36
C THR A 73 -4.00 8.39 -1.32
N GLU A 74 -3.34 9.54 -1.44
CA GLU A 74 -2.18 9.71 -2.31
C GLU A 74 -0.92 10.00 -1.48
N ILE A 75 0.01 9.06 -1.48
CA ILE A 75 1.33 9.21 -0.90
C ILE A 75 2.29 9.47 -2.06
N GLY A 76 2.85 10.69 -2.12
CA GLY A 76 3.80 11.09 -3.16
C GLY A 76 5.11 10.29 -3.12
N GLU A 77 6.00 10.53 -4.08
CA GLU A 77 7.30 9.85 -4.15
C GLU A 77 8.25 10.27 -3.01
N ASP A 78 9.20 9.39 -2.68
CA ASP A 78 10.25 9.64 -1.68
C ASP A 78 9.72 9.92 -0.25
N VAL A 79 8.49 9.47 0.05
CA VAL A 79 7.87 9.63 1.37
C VAL A 79 8.20 8.47 2.30
N VAL A 80 8.47 8.79 3.57
CA VAL A 80 8.53 7.82 4.66
C VAL A 80 7.31 7.99 5.55
N VAL A 81 6.49 6.93 5.65
CA VAL A 81 5.40 6.84 6.64
C VAL A 81 5.93 6.03 7.81
N GLY A 82 6.01 6.66 8.98
CA GLY A 82 6.62 6.11 10.18
C GLY A 82 5.81 4.96 10.79
N HIS A 83 6.48 4.10 11.55
CA HIS A 83 5.86 2.94 12.21
C HIS A 83 4.55 3.29 12.95
N GLY A 84 3.52 2.47 12.77
CA GLY A 84 2.23 2.59 13.48
C GLY A 84 1.39 3.82 13.12
N SER A 85 1.69 4.48 12.00
CA SER A 85 0.86 5.59 11.46
C SER A 85 -0.45 5.12 10.84
#